data_AF-A0AAP8Q7D4-F1
#
_entry.id   AF-A0AAP8Q7D4-F1
#
_cell.length_a   1.000
_cell.length_b   1.000
_cell.length_c   1.000
_cell.angle_alpha   90.00
_cell.angle_beta   90.00
_cell.angle_gamma   90.00
#
_symmetry.space_group_name_H-M   'P 1'
#
loop_
_entity.id
_entity.type
_entity.pdbx_description
1 polymer ?
#
loop_
_entity_poly.entity_id
_entity_poly.type
_entity_poly.pdbx_seq_one_letter_code
_entity_poly.pdbx_strand_id
1 'polypeptide(L)' 'KVGSPVEKGESLLTIYANREDVTEVEQLLYKNIEIGPTGEEPILIHDIITE' A
#
# COMPACT_ATOMS: atom_id res chain seq x y z
N LYS A 1 4.80 -1.62 -2.16
CA LYS A 1 4.17 -2.75 -1.42
C LYS A 1 4.58 -2.63 0.05
N VAL A 2 4.11 -3.48 0.97
CA VAL A 2 4.62 -3.47 2.37
C VAL A 2 6.11 -3.79 2.34
N GLY A 3 6.91 -3.05 3.10
CA GLY A 3 8.38 -3.17 3.11
C GLY A 3 9.10 -2.48 1.95
N SER A 4 8.38 -1.95 0.95
CA SER A 4 9.02 -1.19 -0.12
C SER A 4 9.42 0.21 0.38
N PRO A 5 10.64 0.70 0.07
CA PRO A 5 11.01 2.08 0.34
C PRO A 5 10.18 3.02 -0.54
N VAL A 6 10.00 4.26 -0.06
CA VAL A 6 9.39 5.35 -0.82
C VAL A 6 9.94 6.69 -0.33
N GLU A 7 10.11 7.64 -1.25
CA GLU A 7 10.56 9.01 -0.93
C GLU A 7 9.45 10.05 -1.01
N LYS A 8 9.67 11.22 -0.39
CA LYS A 8 8.70 12.33 -0.45
C LYS A 8 8.53 12.80 -1.90
N GLY A 9 7.30 12.72 -2.39
CA GLY A 9 6.94 13.11 -3.77
C GLY A 9 6.95 11.95 -4.76
N GLU A 10 7.43 10.77 -4.34
CA GLU A 10 7.26 9.54 -5.10
C GLU A 10 5.80 9.05 -5.03
N SER A 11 5.31 8.48 -6.13
CA SER A 11 3.94 7.96 -6.19
C SER A 11 3.83 6.61 -5.50
N LEU A 12 2.85 6.48 -4.59
CA LEU A 12 2.52 5.22 -3.95
C LEU A 12 1.69 4.30 -4.85
N LEU A 13 0.79 4.89 -5.65
CA LEU A 13 -0.18 4.20 -6.50
C LEU A 13 -0.78 5.17 -7.52
N THR A 14 -1.48 4.62 -8.52
CA THR A 14 -2.22 5.40 -9.52
C THR A 14 -3.72 5.12 -9.37
N ILE A 15 -4.53 6.17 -9.20
CA ILE A 15 -5.99 6.05 -9.17
C ILE A 15 -6.51 6.14 -10.61
N TYR A 16 -7.18 5.09 -11.08
CA TYR A 16 -7.91 5.09 -12.34
C TYR A 16 -9.40 5.30 -12.04
N ALA A 17 -9.97 6.40 -12.52
CA ALA A 17 -11.36 6.76 -12.27
C ALA A 17 -12.04 7.28 -13.54
N ASN A 18 -13.36 7.05 -13.63
CA ASN A 18 -14.23 7.61 -14.67
C ASN A 18 -15.03 8.84 -14.16
N ARG A 19 -14.61 9.40 -13.03
CA ARG A 19 -15.14 10.62 -12.41
C ARG A 19 -13.98 11.49 -11.99
N GLU A 20 -14.19 12.81 -12.01
CA GLU A 20 -13.17 13.79 -11.64
C GLU A 20 -12.93 13.82 -10.13
N ASP A 21 -14.00 13.86 -9.32
CA ASP A 21 -13.88 13.87 -7.86
C ASP A 21 -13.61 12.46 -7.31
N VAL A 22 -12.44 12.32 -6.69
CA VAL A 22 -11.98 11.11 -6.00
C VAL A 22 -11.60 11.36 -4.55
N THR A 23 -11.99 12.51 -3.97
CA THR A 23 -11.57 12.96 -2.63
C THR A 23 -11.84 11.92 -1.53
N GLU A 24 -13.01 11.28 -1.56
CA GLU A 24 -13.37 10.22 -0.61
C GLU A 24 -12.41 9.01 -0.70
N VAL A 25 -12.01 8.65 -1.92
CA VAL A 25 -11.08 7.53 -2.18
C VAL A 25 -9.69 7.88 -1.66
N GLU A 26 -9.21 9.10 -1.92
CA GLU A 26 -7.92 9.59 -1.40
C GLU A 26 -7.88 9.56 0.14
N GLN A 27 -8.92 10.05 0.80
CA GLN A 27 -9.01 10.03 2.26
C GLN A 27 -8.95 8.61 2.82
N LEU A 28 -9.65 7.67 2.19
CA LEU A 28 -9.62 6.26 2.58
C LEU A 28 -8.21 5.67 2.42
N LEU A 29 -7.51 5.98 1.33
CA LEU A 29 -6.15 5.50 1.09
C LEU A 29 -5.16 6.05 2.12
N TYR A 30 -5.18 7.36 2.38
CA TYR A 30 -4.28 7.98 3.38
C TYR A 30 -4.52 7.46 4.80
N LYS A 31 -5.75 7.09 5.13
CA LYS A 31 -6.07 6.50 6.43
C LYS A 31 -5.51 5.08 6.62
N ASN A 32 -5.26 4.34 5.53
CA ASN A 32 -4.94 2.92 5.57
C ASN A 32 -3.51 2.58 5.08
N ILE A 33 -2.73 3.56 4.64
CA ILE A 33 -1.34 3.38 4.24
C ILE A 33 -0.44 4.16 5.21
N GLU A 34 0.43 3.44 5.91
CA GLU A 34 1.41 4.00 6.85
C GLU A 34 2.81 3.96 6.25
N ILE A 35 3.58 5.03 6.46
CA ILE A 35 5.00 5.12 6.09
C ILE A 35 5.79 5.28 7.39
N GLY A 36 6.51 4.23 7.76
CA GLY A 36 7.41 4.21 8.92
C GLY A 36 8.89 4.36 8.52
N PRO A 37 9.79 4.47 9.51
CA PRO A 37 11.24 4.50 9.27
C PRO A 37 11.79 3.17 8.73
N THR A 38 11.07 2.07 8.96
CA THR A 38 11.37 0.72 8.48
C THR A 38 10.09 0.05 8.00
N GLY A 39 10.22 -0.97 7.16
CA GLY A 39 9.12 -1.84 6.76
C GLY A 39 9.62 -3.25 6.48
N GLU A 40 8.93 -4.26 7.00
CA GLU A 40 9.26 -5.67 6.79
C GLU A 40 8.27 -6.29 5.81
N GLU A 41 8.77 -6.86 4.71
CA GLU A 41 7.92 -7.64 3.80
C GLU A 41 7.49 -8.94 4.50
N PRO A 42 6.18 -9.20 4.63
CA PRO A 42 5.71 -10.43 5.26
C PRO A 42 6.01 -11.64 4.39
N ILE A 43 6.30 -12.79 5.02
CA ILE A 43 6.38 -14.06 4.29
C ILE A 43 5.04 -14.39 3.64
N LEU A 44 5.05 -14.75 2.35
CA LEU A 44 3.82 -15.02 1.61
C LEU A 44 3.22 -16.40 1.95
N ILE A 45 4.08 -17.40 2.15
CA ILE A 45 3.70 -18.77 2.46
C ILE A 45 4.24 -19.10 3.85
N HIS A 46 3.33 -19.26 4.82
CA HIS A 46 3.71 -19.56 6.22
C HIS A 46 4.01 -21.03 6.45
N ASP A 47 3.27 -21.92 5.79
CA ASP A 47 3.42 -23.36 5.93
C ASP A 47 2.84 -24.08 4.71
N ILE A 48 3.27 -25.32 4.50
CA ILE A 48 2.69 -26.25 3.54
C ILE A 48 2.36 -27.53 4.31
N ILE A 49 1.08 -27.77 4.58
CA ILE A 49 0.64 -28.95 5.31
C ILE A 49 0.54 -30.13 4.32
N THR A 50 1.43 -31.10 4.48
CA THR A 50 1.41 -32.41 3.81
C THR A 50 1.31 -33.53 4.85
N GLU A 51 1.02 -34.76 4.41
CA GLU A 51 0.68 -35.96 5.21
C GLU A 51 1.36 -36.12 6.58
#